data_AF-A0A357Z8V2-F1
#
_entry.id   AF-A0A357Z8V2-F1
#
_cell.length_a   1.000
_cell.length_b   1.000
_cell.length_c   1.000
_cell.angle_alpha   90.00
_cell.angle_beta   90.00
_cell.angle_gamma   90.00
#
_symmetry.space_group_name_H-M   'P 1'
#
loop_
_entity.id
_entity.type
_entity.pdbx_description
1 polymer ?
#
loop_
_entity_poly.entity_id
_entity_poly.type
_entity_poly.pdbx_seq_one_letter_code
_entity_poly.pdbx_strand_id
1 'polypeptide(L)'
;MNTEIPIYMLDITDSIEDDSQVDFIALVDRPAIQKNWNAFNKTQKFEVTNEDRRIISGAIMLADTPIFRSDATYGDYYVAFSRDTILKIVQKFFKKGFQSNVNLMHNSNAQFEGVTLFESFISDKTRGIMPMKGFEDAPEGSWFGSMIVDNDDAWAKVKSGEIMGFSVEGLFTYKPKEVNKVASMVDAIKKILSQVK
;
A
#
# COMPACT_ATOMS: atom_id res chain seq x y z
N MET A 1 -26.34 -20.08 -6.13
CA MET A 1 -25.10 -20.78 -5.74
C MET A 1 -24.17 -19.72 -5.19
N ASN A 2 -23.84 -19.77 -3.90
CA ASN A 2 -22.91 -18.83 -3.27
C ASN A 2 -21.50 -19.30 -3.64
N THR A 3 -20.90 -18.74 -4.69
CA THR A 3 -19.49 -18.98 -4.99
C THR A 3 -18.68 -18.11 -4.03
N GLU A 4 -18.14 -18.74 -2.98
CA GLU A 4 -17.14 -18.11 -2.12
C GLU A 4 -15.88 -17.87 -2.95
N ILE A 5 -15.51 -16.60 -3.13
CA ILE A 5 -14.28 -16.20 -3.82
C ILE A 5 -13.10 -16.49 -2.87
N PRO A 6 -12.10 -17.29 -3.27
CA PRO A 6 -11.00 -17.67 -2.39
C PRO A 6 -10.10 -16.48 -2.06
N ILE A 7 -9.42 -16.54 -0.93
CA ILE A 7 -8.41 -15.56 -0.52
C ILE A 7 -7.06 -16.25 -0.27
N TYR A 8 -6.01 -15.73 -0.88
CA TYR A 8 -4.65 -16.23 -0.71
C TYR A 8 -3.80 -15.24 0.08
N MET A 9 -3.11 -15.73 1.09
CA MET A 9 -2.16 -14.90 1.83
C MET A 9 -0.84 -14.88 1.06
N LEU A 10 -0.41 -13.70 0.67
CA LEU A 10 0.90 -13.50 0.09
C LEU A 10 1.93 -13.40 1.21
N ASP A 11 3.12 -13.98 0.99
CA ASP A 11 4.24 -13.90 1.92
C ASP A 11 5.58 -13.80 1.20
N ILE A 12 6.57 -13.33 1.95
CA ILE A 12 7.98 -13.36 1.55
C ILE A 12 8.82 -14.03 2.63
N THR A 13 10.03 -14.42 2.23
CA THR A 13 11.08 -14.77 3.19
C THR A 13 11.78 -13.50 3.70
N ASP A 14 12.33 -13.56 4.90
CA ASP A 14 13.17 -12.51 5.48
C ASP A 14 14.65 -12.61 5.07
N SER A 15 15.02 -13.68 4.35
CA SER A 15 16.34 -13.86 3.75
C SER A 15 16.63 -12.77 2.72
N ILE A 16 17.80 -12.13 2.80
CA ILE A 16 18.24 -11.09 1.86
C ILE A 16 18.57 -11.68 0.48
N GLU A 17 19.05 -12.93 0.44
CA GLU A 17 19.47 -13.61 -0.78
C GLU A 17 18.30 -14.18 -1.59
N ASP A 18 17.10 -14.26 -1.01
CA ASP A 18 15.91 -14.76 -1.68
C ASP A 18 15.24 -13.67 -2.53
N ASP A 19 14.63 -14.06 -3.64
CA ASP A 19 14.03 -13.12 -4.61
C ASP A 19 12.61 -12.67 -4.21
N SER A 20 11.94 -13.32 -3.25
CA SER A 20 10.62 -12.86 -2.78
C SER A 20 10.78 -11.58 -1.95
N GLN A 21 10.37 -10.44 -2.52
CA GLN A 21 10.52 -9.13 -1.91
C GLN A 21 9.61 -8.10 -2.58
N VAL A 22 9.49 -6.94 -1.96
CA VAL A 22 9.05 -5.72 -2.64
C VAL A 22 10.28 -5.02 -3.18
N ASP A 23 10.26 -4.69 -4.47
CA ASP A 23 11.35 -4.05 -5.20
C ASP A 23 11.12 -2.55 -5.37
N PHE A 24 9.87 -2.17 -5.63
CA PHE A 24 9.47 -0.79 -5.94
C PHE A 24 8.19 -0.40 -5.19
N ILE A 25 8.07 0.90 -4.94
CA ILE A 25 6.80 1.54 -4.63
C ILE A 25 6.39 2.37 -5.85
N ALA A 26 5.25 2.06 -6.44
CA ALA A 26 4.70 2.80 -7.56
C ALA A 26 3.80 3.95 -7.10
N LEU A 27 3.93 5.09 -7.76
CA LEU A 27 2.94 6.16 -7.79
C LEU A 27 1.86 5.79 -8.80
N VAL A 28 0.59 5.75 -8.38
CA VAL A 28 -0.52 5.27 -9.22
C VAL A 28 -1.74 6.19 -9.19
N ASP A 29 -2.56 6.15 -10.25
CA ASP A 29 -3.84 6.85 -10.35
C ASP A 29 -4.94 6.12 -9.57
N ARG A 30 -4.85 4.79 -9.48
CA ARG A 30 -5.81 3.91 -8.83
C ARG A 30 -5.08 2.93 -7.92
N PRO A 31 -4.89 3.26 -6.63
CA PRO A 31 -4.25 2.37 -5.68
C PRO A 31 -5.01 1.06 -5.55
N ALA A 32 -4.29 -0.06 -5.50
CA ALA A 32 -4.89 -1.39 -5.33
C ALA A 32 -5.68 -1.51 -4.02
N ILE A 33 -5.27 -0.77 -2.99
CA ILE A 33 -5.93 -0.68 -1.68
C ILE A 33 -7.08 0.33 -1.64
N GLN A 34 -7.39 1.00 -2.76
CA GLN A 34 -8.47 1.98 -2.91
C GLN A 34 -8.43 3.14 -1.88
N LYS A 35 -7.25 3.47 -1.38
CA LYS A 35 -7.02 4.60 -0.47
C LYS A 35 -5.98 5.54 -1.08
N ASN A 36 -6.35 6.81 -1.16
CA ASN A 36 -5.47 7.86 -1.69
C ASN A 36 -4.50 8.35 -0.61
N TRP A 37 -3.34 8.88 -1.02
CA TRP A 37 -2.42 9.57 -0.12
C TRP A 37 -2.91 10.99 0.19
N ASN A 38 -2.39 11.56 1.28
CA ASN A 38 -2.64 12.95 1.68
C ASN A 38 -1.55 13.86 1.12
N ALA A 39 -1.96 14.77 0.22
CA ALA A 39 -1.17 15.92 -0.13
C ALA A 39 -1.30 16.98 0.93
N PHE A 40 -0.20 17.36 1.56
CA PHE A 40 -0.18 18.48 2.50
C PHE A 40 -0.50 19.84 1.83
N ASN A 41 -0.87 19.86 0.54
CA ASN A 41 -1.34 21.04 -0.19
C ASN A 41 -2.88 21.22 -0.22
N LYS A 42 -3.60 20.82 0.82
CA LYS A 42 -5.00 21.25 1.00
C LYS A 42 -5.15 22.06 2.28
N THR A 43 -4.53 23.24 2.22
CA THR A 43 -4.86 24.46 2.98
C THR A 43 -5.18 24.27 4.47
N GLN A 44 -4.16 24.40 5.32
CA GLN A 44 -4.35 24.85 6.71
C GLN A 44 -3.61 26.19 6.87
N LYS A 45 -4.39 27.27 6.88
CA LYS A 45 -3.89 28.63 7.11
C LYS A 45 -3.36 28.73 8.54
N PHE A 46 -2.04 28.78 8.70
CA PHE A 46 -1.32 29.80 9.47
C PHE A 46 0.09 29.89 8.87
N GLU A 47 0.38 31.01 8.20
CA GLU A 47 1.70 31.45 7.71
C GLU A 47 2.51 30.44 6.85
N VAL A 48 2.37 30.57 5.52
CA VAL A 48 3.30 30.13 4.45
C VAL A 48 4.47 29.24 4.90
N THR A 49 4.40 27.91 4.76
CA THR A 49 5.56 27.03 5.11
C THR A 49 5.66 25.65 4.41
N ASN A 50 4.82 25.25 3.44
CA ASN A 50 4.86 23.85 2.95
C ASN A 50 4.60 23.59 1.44
N GLU A 51 4.61 24.59 0.57
CA GLU A 51 4.73 24.31 -0.89
C GLU A 51 6.14 23.88 -1.28
N ASP A 52 7.16 24.34 -0.54
CA ASP A 52 8.57 24.07 -0.85
C ASP A 52 9.00 22.62 -0.57
N ARG A 53 8.31 21.91 0.34
CA ARG A 53 8.82 20.61 0.81
C ARG A 53 8.48 19.43 -0.11
N ARG A 54 7.48 19.58 -0.99
CA ARG A 54 7.05 18.56 -1.97
C ARG A 54 6.89 17.15 -1.37
N ILE A 55 6.15 17.04 -0.27
CA ILE A 55 5.94 15.77 0.46
C ILE A 55 4.56 15.18 0.14
N ILE A 56 4.55 13.87 -0.11
CA ILE A 56 3.33 13.05 -0.24
C ILE A 56 3.35 11.94 0.81
N SER A 57 2.24 11.69 1.52
CA SER A 57 2.19 10.71 2.62
C SER A 57 0.92 9.87 2.61
N GLY A 58 1.02 8.57 2.88
CA GLY A 58 -0.14 7.69 2.84
C GLY A 58 0.17 6.23 3.19
N ALA A 59 -0.86 5.38 3.10
CA ALA A 59 -0.72 3.95 3.22
C ALA A 59 -0.04 3.37 1.97
N ILE A 60 1.03 2.60 2.19
CA ILE A 60 1.72 1.84 1.14
C ILE A 60 1.14 0.42 1.07
N MET A 61 0.88 -0.20 2.23
CA MET A 61 0.21 -1.50 2.34
C MET A 61 -0.74 -1.53 3.53
N LEU A 62 -1.92 -2.13 3.37
CA LEU A 62 -2.86 -2.37 4.46
C LEU A 62 -2.82 -3.84 4.88
N ALA A 63 -2.63 -4.08 6.19
CA ALA A 63 -2.62 -5.43 6.74
C ALA A 63 -4.00 -6.08 6.63
N ASP A 64 -4.04 -7.39 6.36
CA ASP A 64 -5.21 -8.25 6.32
C ASP A 64 -6.39 -7.71 5.47
N THR A 65 -6.10 -6.79 4.54
CA THR A 65 -7.08 -6.17 3.67
C THR A 65 -7.16 -6.93 2.35
N PRO A 66 -8.31 -7.53 2.00
CA PRO A 66 -8.46 -8.27 0.74
C PRO A 66 -8.31 -7.34 -0.48
N ILE A 67 -7.47 -7.74 -1.42
CA ILE A 67 -7.26 -7.05 -2.68
C ILE A 67 -7.77 -7.96 -3.81
N PHE A 68 -8.77 -7.49 -4.55
CA PHE A 68 -9.39 -8.28 -5.63
C PHE A 68 -8.41 -8.50 -6.79
N ARG A 69 -8.41 -9.71 -7.33
CA ARG A 69 -7.70 -10.14 -8.52
C ARG A 69 -8.62 -10.96 -9.39
N SER A 70 -8.45 -10.83 -10.69
CA SER A 70 -9.17 -11.60 -11.70
C SER A 70 -8.19 -11.92 -12.81
N ASP A 71 -7.98 -13.19 -13.08
CA ASP A 71 -7.19 -13.63 -14.23
C ASP A 71 -7.81 -14.87 -14.90
N ALA A 72 -7.38 -15.13 -16.14
CA ALA A 72 -7.95 -16.21 -16.96
C ALA A 72 -7.63 -17.62 -16.44
N THR A 73 -6.61 -17.77 -15.59
CA THR A 73 -6.12 -19.05 -15.05
C THR A 73 -6.84 -19.42 -13.76
N TYR A 74 -6.97 -18.48 -12.84
CA TYR A 74 -7.50 -18.72 -11.49
C TYR A 74 -8.92 -18.16 -11.26
N GLY A 75 -9.48 -17.41 -12.22
CA GLY A 75 -10.75 -16.73 -12.06
C GLY A 75 -10.66 -15.57 -11.08
N ASP A 76 -11.77 -15.28 -10.40
CA ASP A 76 -11.84 -14.26 -9.36
C ASP A 76 -11.27 -14.79 -8.04
N TYR A 77 -10.38 -14.03 -7.41
CA TYR A 77 -9.82 -14.33 -6.09
C TYR A 77 -9.40 -13.06 -5.36
N TYR A 78 -9.14 -13.17 -4.07
CA TYR A 78 -8.52 -12.13 -3.28
C TYR A 78 -7.09 -12.52 -2.91
N VAL A 79 -6.24 -11.51 -2.76
CA VAL A 79 -4.96 -11.63 -2.07
C VAL A 79 -4.92 -10.73 -0.86
N ALA A 80 -4.16 -11.09 0.17
CA ALA A 80 -3.93 -10.22 1.33
C ALA A 80 -2.54 -10.46 1.93
N PHE A 81 -2.06 -9.47 2.68
CA PHE A 81 -0.78 -9.53 3.38
C PHE A 81 -1.02 -9.46 4.88
N SER A 82 -0.43 -10.38 5.65
CA SER A 82 -0.51 -10.33 7.11
C SER A 82 0.36 -9.21 7.68
N ARG A 83 0.09 -8.76 8.91
CA ARG A 83 0.99 -7.85 9.66
C ARG A 83 2.45 -8.32 9.68
N ASP A 84 2.66 -9.63 9.86
CA ASP A 84 4.01 -10.21 9.98
C ASP A 84 4.70 -10.23 8.62
N THR A 85 3.95 -10.50 7.54
CA THR A 85 4.44 -10.38 6.17
C THR A 85 4.85 -8.94 5.85
N ILE A 86 4.00 -7.97 6.18
CA ILE A 86 4.32 -6.54 5.96
C ILE A 86 5.58 -6.16 6.74
N LEU A 87 5.74 -6.62 7.98
CA LEU A 87 6.96 -6.39 8.76
C LEU A 87 8.21 -6.92 8.05
N LYS A 88 8.17 -8.15 7.53
CA LYS A 88 9.28 -8.71 6.74
C LYS A 88 9.58 -7.87 5.50
N ILE A 89 8.52 -7.49 4.76
CA ILE A 89 8.62 -6.67 3.55
C ILE A 89 9.36 -5.37 3.88
N VAL A 90 8.91 -4.62 4.88
CA VAL A 90 9.52 -3.34 5.25
C VAL A 90 10.97 -3.53 5.68
N GLN A 91 11.26 -4.51 6.54
CA GLN A 91 12.63 -4.76 6.98
C GLN A 91 13.56 -5.12 5.81
N LYS A 92 13.11 -5.99 4.89
CA LYS A 92 13.90 -6.39 3.72
C LYS A 92 14.11 -5.23 2.75
N PHE A 93 13.05 -4.46 2.46
CA PHE A 93 13.07 -3.29 1.59
C PHE A 93 14.12 -2.26 2.05
N PHE A 94 14.13 -1.93 3.35
CA PHE A 94 15.11 -0.99 3.90
C PHE A 94 16.53 -1.57 4.01
N LYS A 95 16.68 -2.86 4.34
CA LYS A 95 18.00 -3.52 4.33
C LYS A 95 18.64 -3.55 2.94
N LYS A 96 17.83 -3.64 1.88
CA LYS A 96 18.30 -3.61 0.48
C LYS A 96 18.51 -2.19 -0.07
N GLY A 97 18.15 -1.15 0.67
CA GLY A 97 18.33 0.23 0.23
C GLY A 97 17.32 0.67 -0.85
N PHE A 98 16.15 0.03 -0.92
CA PHE A 98 15.16 0.27 -1.98
C PHE A 98 14.29 1.53 -1.76
N GLN A 99 14.57 2.36 -0.76
CA GLN A 99 13.79 3.58 -0.50
C GLN A 99 13.73 4.59 -1.66
N SER A 100 14.62 4.50 -2.65
CA SER A 100 14.61 5.32 -3.87
C SER A 100 14.09 4.56 -5.11
N ASN A 101 13.64 3.31 -4.94
CA ASN A 101 13.01 2.53 -6.00
C ASN A 101 11.54 2.94 -6.12
N VAL A 102 11.31 4.09 -6.73
CA VAL A 102 9.98 4.61 -7.03
C VAL A 102 9.78 4.65 -8.53
N ASN A 103 8.61 4.21 -8.98
CA ASN A 103 8.22 4.27 -10.40
C ASN A 103 6.82 4.85 -10.57
N LEU A 104 6.41 5.06 -11.82
CA LEU A 104 5.09 5.56 -12.17
C LEU A 104 4.30 4.46 -12.89
N MET A 105 3.07 4.18 -12.43
CA MET A 105 2.14 3.21 -13.03
C MET A 105 2.74 1.82 -13.30
N HIS A 106 3.58 1.31 -12.40
CA HIS A 106 4.21 -0.01 -12.53
C HIS A 106 5.11 -0.18 -13.77
N ASN A 107 5.63 0.93 -14.30
CA ASN A 107 6.63 0.90 -15.37
C ASN A 107 8.03 0.92 -14.77
N SER A 108 8.62 -0.27 -14.55
CA SER A 108 9.97 -0.43 -14.00
C SER A 108 11.08 0.19 -14.88
N ASN A 109 10.84 0.38 -16.18
CA ASN A 109 11.75 1.09 -17.08
C ASN A 109 11.63 2.61 -16.99
N ALA A 110 10.63 3.11 -16.27
CA ALA A 110 10.41 4.52 -15.98
C ALA A 110 10.58 4.75 -14.47
N GLN A 111 11.77 4.43 -13.96
CA GLN A 111 12.15 4.87 -12.62
C GLN A 111 11.88 6.36 -12.54
N PHE A 112 11.07 6.74 -11.56
CA PHE A 112 10.61 8.10 -11.42
C PHE A 112 11.66 8.84 -10.59
N GLU A 113 12.72 9.29 -11.28
CA GLU A 113 13.85 9.97 -10.66
C GLU A 113 13.38 11.17 -9.85
N GLY A 114 14.04 11.41 -8.71
CA GLY A 114 13.69 12.52 -7.81
C GLY A 114 12.49 12.26 -6.92
N VAL A 115 12.09 10.99 -6.73
CA VAL A 115 11.14 10.62 -5.67
C VAL A 115 11.79 9.62 -4.71
N THR A 116 11.80 9.93 -3.41
CA THR A 116 12.45 9.09 -2.39
C THR A 116 11.59 8.96 -1.15
N LEU A 117 11.41 7.74 -0.66
CA LEU A 117 10.81 7.44 0.64
C LEU A 117 11.77 7.88 1.76
N PHE A 118 11.37 8.86 2.57
CA PHE A 118 12.20 9.38 3.66
C PHE A 118 11.62 9.11 5.06
N GLU A 119 10.32 8.86 5.15
CA GLU A 119 9.67 8.39 6.38
C GLU A 119 8.94 7.07 6.10
N SER A 120 9.05 6.14 7.02
CA SER A 120 8.38 4.84 6.95
C SER A 120 8.07 4.33 8.34
N PHE A 121 6.85 3.85 8.53
CA PHE A 121 6.45 3.23 9.78
C PHE A 121 5.35 2.19 9.57
N ILE A 122 5.28 1.24 10.50
CA ILE A 122 4.19 0.28 10.60
C ILE A 122 3.33 0.71 11.79
N SER A 123 2.02 0.81 11.57
CA SER A 123 1.08 1.05 12.67
C SER A 123 1.18 -0.09 13.70
N ASP A 124 1.41 0.27 14.95
CA ASP A 124 1.62 -0.64 16.07
C ASP A 124 1.20 0.09 17.36
N LYS A 125 -0.01 -0.22 17.83
CA LYS A 125 -0.60 0.46 18.99
C LYS A 125 0.18 0.12 20.26
N THR A 126 0.81 -1.05 20.32
CA THR A 126 1.64 -1.45 21.47
C THR A 126 2.91 -0.59 21.58
N ARG A 127 3.37 -0.02 20.46
CA ARG A 127 4.47 0.94 20.39
C ARG A 127 4.01 2.40 20.37
N GLY A 128 2.71 2.66 20.52
CA GLY A 128 2.13 4.00 20.43
C GLY A 128 2.11 4.59 19.01
N ILE A 129 2.31 3.76 17.98
CA ILE A 129 2.32 4.18 16.57
C ILE A 129 0.91 3.97 16.01
N MET A 130 0.14 5.05 15.94
CA MET A 130 -1.21 5.04 15.37
C MET A 130 -1.17 5.07 13.84
N PRO A 131 -2.23 4.59 13.15
CA PRO A 131 -2.41 4.87 11.73
C PRO A 131 -2.32 6.37 11.43
N MET A 132 -1.86 6.71 10.23
CA MET A 132 -1.80 8.09 9.77
C MET A 132 -3.18 8.75 9.80
N LYS A 133 -3.26 10.04 10.13
CA LYS A 133 -4.51 10.81 10.03
C LYS A 133 -5.14 10.66 8.64
N GLY A 134 -6.44 10.40 8.56
CA GLY A 134 -7.16 10.06 7.33
C GLY A 134 -7.16 8.57 6.98
N PHE A 135 -6.46 7.75 7.77
CA PHE A 135 -6.42 6.29 7.68
C PHE A 135 -6.69 5.64 9.04
N GLU A 136 -7.52 6.27 9.87
CA GLU A 136 -7.83 5.80 11.23
C GLU A 136 -8.47 4.39 11.25
N ASP A 137 -9.08 3.99 10.14
CA ASP A 137 -9.66 2.67 9.91
C ASP A 137 -8.66 1.62 9.40
N ALA A 138 -7.41 2.01 9.14
CA ALA A 138 -6.39 1.08 8.67
C ALA A 138 -6.11 -0.01 9.72
N PRO A 139 -6.02 -1.29 9.30
CA PRO A 139 -5.69 -2.39 10.20
C PRO A 139 -4.31 -2.20 10.85
N GLU A 140 -4.17 -2.66 12.10
CA GLU A 140 -2.87 -2.67 12.78
C GLU A 140 -1.86 -3.54 12.03
N GLY A 141 -0.61 -3.09 11.94
CA GLY A 141 0.41 -3.72 11.10
C GLY A 141 0.44 -3.18 9.66
N SER A 142 -0.38 -2.19 9.31
CA SER A 142 -0.31 -1.51 8.00
C SER A 142 0.94 -0.65 7.87
N TRP A 143 1.53 -0.63 6.68
CA TRP A 143 2.72 0.14 6.33
C TRP A 143 2.34 1.49 5.74
N PHE A 144 2.89 2.55 6.32
CA PHE A 144 2.75 3.93 5.90
C PHE A 144 4.11 4.52 5.55
N GLY A 145 4.10 5.53 4.69
CA GLY A 145 5.31 6.29 4.41
C GLY A 145 5.05 7.68 3.87
N SER A 146 6.12 8.47 3.85
CA SER A 146 6.19 9.78 3.23
C SER A 146 7.33 9.83 2.23
N MET A 147 7.06 10.37 1.04
CA MET A 147 8.06 10.58 0.00
C MET A 147 8.30 12.06 -0.24
N ILE A 148 9.56 12.43 -0.49
CA ILE A 148 9.93 13.72 -1.08
C ILE A 148 9.86 13.56 -2.60
N VAL A 149 9.30 14.56 -3.27
CA VAL A 149 9.09 14.62 -4.73
C VAL A 149 9.86 15.81 -5.30
N ASP A 150 11.16 15.66 -5.47
CA ASP A 150 12.04 16.71 -6.01
C ASP A 150 11.79 16.96 -7.51
N ASN A 151 11.27 15.96 -8.23
CA ASN A 151 10.99 16.04 -9.66
C ASN A 151 9.77 16.93 -9.97
N ASP A 152 9.94 17.92 -10.86
CA ASP A 152 8.89 18.89 -11.21
C ASP A 152 7.69 18.26 -11.92
N ASP A 153 7.93 17.34 -12.85
CA ASP A 153 6.87 16.66 -13.60
C ASP A 153 6.07 15.73 -12.69
N ALA A 154 6.78 15.00 -11.81
CA ALA A 154 6.19 14.21 -10.75
C ALA A 154 5.27 15.06 -9.88
N TRP A 155 5.79 16.20 -9.42
CA TRP A 155 5.04 17.13 -8.59
C TRP A 155 3.85 17.73 -9.32
N ALA A 156 3.96 18.01 -10.62
CA ALA A 156 2.85 18.48 -11.44
C ALA A 156 1.72 17.43 -11.54
N LYS A 157 2.06 16.15 -11.77
CA LYS A 157 1.10 15.02 -11.82
C LYS A 157 0.43 14.75 -10.48
N VAL A 158 1.18 14.92 -9.39
CA VAL A 158 0.68 14.88 -8.02
C VAL A 158 -0.33 16.00 -7.78
N LYS A 159 -0.01 17.24 -8.18
CA LYS A 159 -0.89 18.41 -8.02
C LYS A 159 -2.14 18.34 -8.91
N SER A 160 -2.05 17.77 -10.11
CA SER A 160 -3.19 17.60 -11.01
C SER A 160 -4.17 16.52 -10.55
N GLY A 161 -3.76 15.67 -9.59
CA GLY A 161 -4.52 14.50 -9.17
C GLY A 161 -4.43 13.33 -10.14
N GLU A 162 -3.48 13.34 -11.08
CA GLU A 162 -3.18 12.16 -11.91
C GLU A 162 -2.57 11.04 -11.05
N ILE A 163 -1.74 11.40 -10.07
CA ILE A 163 -1.17 10.48 -9.09
C ILE A 163 -1.96 10.62 -7.79
N MET A 164 -2.58 9.53 -7.35
CA MET A 164 -3.53 9.53 -6.24
C MET A 164 -3.18 8.53 -5.14
N GLY A 165 -2.33 7.53 -5.39
CA GLY A 165 -2.04 6.46 -4.43
C GLY A 165 -0.62 5.90 -4.53
N PHE A 166 -0.31 5.05 -3.56
CA PHE A 166 0.86 4.17 -3.59
C PHE A 166 0.42 2.74 -3.95
N SER A 167 1.34 1.98 -4.54
CA SER A 167 1.22 0.55 -4.77
C SER A 167 2.58 -0.10 -4.64
N VAL A 168 2.65 -1.38 -4.31
CA VAL A 168 3.91 -2.12 -4.21
C VAL A 168 4.07 -3.07 -5.38
N GLU A 169 5.31 -3.21 -5.85
CA GLU A 169 5.71 -4.24 -6.81
C GLU A 169 6.71 -5.17 -6.18
N GLY A 170 6.56 -6.45 -6.48
CA GLY A 170 7.40 -7.46 -5.89
C GLY A 170 7.01 -8.87 -6.30
N LEU A 171 7.90 -9.80 -5.94
CA LEU A 171 7.66 -11.22 -6.04
C LEU A 171 7.17 -11.76 -4.69
N PHE A 172 6.03 -12.44 -4.72
CA PHE A 172 5.39 -12.98 -3.52
C PHE A 172 5.13 -14.47 -3.69
N THR A 173 5.30 -15.20 -2.59
CA THR A 173 4.87 -16.59 -2.51
C THR A 173 3.44 -16.67 -2.00
N TYR A 174 2.69 -17.64 -2.49
CA TYR A 174 1.33 -17.91 -2.02
C TYR A 174 1.42 -18.85 -0.82
N LYS A 175 0.98 -18.39 0.35
CA LYS A 175 0.63 -19.26 1.46
C LYS A 175 -0.83 -19.65 1.32
N PRO A 176 -1.16 -20.93 1.09
CA PRO A 176 -2.52 -21.39 1.26
C PRO A 176 -2.93 -21.07 2.70
N LYS A 177 -3.98 -20.28 2.88
CA LYS A 177 -4.66 -20.23 4.17
C LYS A 177 -5.86 -21.15 4.05
N GLU A 178 -6.05 -22.03 5.03
CA GLU A 178 -7.32 -22.76 5.18
C GLU A 178 -8.48 -21.77 5.08
N VAL A 179 -9.44 -22.06 4.21
CA VAL A 179 -10.58 -21.22 3.80
C VAL A 179 -11.49 -20.79 4.98
N ASN A 180 -11.25 -21.30 6.19
CA ASN A 180 -12.22 -21.35 7.29
C ASN A 180 -12.29 -20.12 8.23
N LYS A 181 -11.72 -18.95 7.91
CA LYS A 181 -11.87 -17.75 8.77
C LYS A 181 -12.34 -16.47 8.10
N VAL A 182 -12.47 -16.43 6.76
CA VAL A 182 -12.78 -15.19 6.03
C VAL A 182 -14.24 -15.12 5.53
N ALA A 183 -14.95 -16.26 5.51
CA ALA A 183 -16.40 -16.27 5.27
C ALA A 183 -17.13 -15.27 6.18
N SER A 184 -16.76 -15.19 7.47
CA SER A 184 -17.38 -14.26 8.42
C SER A 184 -17.10 -12.77 8.16
N MET A 185 -15.92 -12.42 7.62
CA MET A 185 -15.56 -11.03 7.31
C MET A 185 -16.18 -10.57 5.99
N VAL A 186 -16.20 -11.44 4.97
CA VAL A 186 -16.86 -11.17 3.69
C VAL A 186 -18.38 -11.07 3.89
N ASP A 187 -18.95 -11.91 4.74
CA ASP A 187 -20.37 -11.79 5.13
C ASP A 187 -20.65 -10.48 5.87
N ALA A 188 -19.73 -10.03 6.74
CA ALA A 188 -19.86 -8.74 7.41
C ALA A 188 -19.82 -7.56 6.41
N ILE A 189 -18.91 -7.58 5.43
CA ILE A 189 -18.83 -6.57 4.37
C ILE A 189 -20.08 -6.58 3.50
N LYS A 190 -20.54 -7.76 3.05
CA LYS A 190 -21.79 -7.90 2.28
C LYS A 190 -23.00 -7.35 3.05
N LYS A 191 -23.07 -7.59 4.36
CA LYS A 191 -24.14 -7.08 5.21
C LYS A 191 -24.13 -5.55 5.28
N ILE A 192 -22.96 -4.93 5.42
CA ILE A 192 -22.80 -3.48 5.40
C ILE A 192 -23.22 -2.90 4.04
N LEU A 193 -22.75 -3.50 2.93
CA LEU A 193 -23.10 -3.04 1.58
C LEU A 193 -24.60 -3.19 1.26
N SER A 194 -25.26 -4.22 1.81
CA SER A 194 -26.70 -4.41 1.63
C SER A 194 -27.58 -3.40 2.39
N GLN A 195 -27.01 -2.73 3.40
CA GLN A 195 -27.69 -1.71 4.21
C GLN A 195 -27.59 -0.30 3.61
N VAL A 196 -26.72 -0.12 2.60
CA VAL A 196 -26.64 1.11 1.81
C VAL A 196 -27.49 0.92 0.56
N LYS A 197 -28.80 1.13 0.72
CA LYS A 197 -29.77 1.26 -0.37
C LYS A 197 -30.63 2.49 -0.12
#